data_AF-A0A0C6EKL0-F1
#
_entry.id   AF-A0A0C6EKL0-F1
#
_cell.length_a   1.000
_cell.length_b   1.000
_cell.length_c   1.000
_cell.angle_alpha   90.00
_cell.angle_beta   90.00
_cell.angle_gamma   90.00
#
_symmetry.space_group_name_H-M   'P 1'
#
loop_
_entity.id
_entity.type
_entity.pdbx_description
1 polymer ?
#
loop_
_entity_poly.entity_id
_entity_poly.type
_entity_poly.pdbx_seq_one_letter_code
_entity_poly.pdbx_strand_id
1 'polypeptide(L)'
;MEYFIPFVVIGALIAVGLYALTGWLRSHNIKVTWYEWLIGIIGLVLLLVAVQHYFGASVELFSFAAWMGLAIIGVPALILLVVAWQLVARRAKQT
;
A
#
# COMPACT_ATOMS: atom_id res chain seq x y z
N MET A 1 25.23 4.13 5.80
CA MET A 1 24.76 3.15 6.82
C MET A 1 23.63 3.71 7.68
N GLU A 2 23.53 5.03 7.87
CA GLU A 2 22.55 5.65 8.79
C GLU A 2 21.08 5.33 8.49
N TYR A 3 20.70 5.20 7.21
CA TYR A 3 19.31 4.87 6.81
C TYR A 3 19.01 3.37 6.70
N PHE A 4 20.00 2.49 6.87
CA PHE A 4 19.82 1.04 6.69
C PHE A 4 18.79 0.45 7.66
N ILE A 5 18.87 0.83 8.94
CA ILE A 5 17.97 0.32 9.99
C ILE A 5 16.51 0.75 9.72
N PRO A 6 16.19 2.03 9.45
CA PRO A 6 14.84 2.45 9.07
C PRO A 6 14.23 1.66 7.90
N PHE A 7 14.99 1.43 6.82
CA PHE A 7 14.48 0.67 5.66
C PHE A 7 14.20 -0.80 6.00
N VAL A 8 15.06 -1.44 6.79
CA VAL A 8 14.85 -2.82 7.25
C VAL A 8 13.59 -2.92 8.12
N VAL A 9 13.37 -1.95 9.02
CA VAL A 9 12.17 -1.92 9.87
C VAL A 9 10.90 -1.75 9.02
N ILE A 10 10.89 -0.85 8.05
CA ILE A 10 9.74 -0.66 7.14
C ILE A 10 9.45 -1.95 6.36
N GLY A 11 10.48 -2.59 5.79
CA GLY A 11 10.33 -3.87 5.09
C GLY A 11 9.78 -4.97 5.97
N ALA A 12 10.27 -5.08 7.21
CA ALA A 12 9.79 -6.06 8.18
C ALA A 12 8.32 -5.80 8.56
N LEU A 13 7.94 -4.54 8.79
CA LEU A 13 6.55 -4.17 9.09
C LEU A 13 5.60 -4.52 7.93
N ILE A 14 6.02 -4.28 6.68
CA ILE A 14 5.24 -4.67 5.50
C ILE A 14 5.09 -6.20 5.43
N ALA A 15 6.17 -6.95 5.63
CA ALA A 15 6.15 -8.41 5.59
C ALA A 15 5.23 -9.00 6.68
N VAL A 16 5.36 -8.51 7.92
CA VAL A 16 4.48 -8.90 9.03
C VAL A 16 3.03 -8.53 8.74
N GLY A 17 2.78 -7.33 8.21
CA GLY A 17 1.44 -6.89 7.83
C GLY A 17 0.80 -7.77 6.75
N LEU A 18 1.55 -8.14 5.71
CA LEU A 18 1.08 -9.04 4.67
C LEU A 18 0.85 -10.46 5.19
N TYR A 19 1.72 -10.96 6.07
CA TYR A 19 1.53 -12.27 6.72
C TYR A 19 0.26 -12.27 7.59
N ALA A 20 0.07 -11.24 8.41
CA ALA A 20 -1.13 -11.10 9.23
C ALA A 20 -2.39 -10.99 8.37
N LEU A 21 -2.36 -10.19 7.30
CA LEU A 21 -3.47 -10.03 6.37
C LEU A 21 -3.85 -11.36 5.69
N THR A 22 -2.87 -12.07 5.13
CA THR A 22 -3.11 -13.37 4.48
C THR A 22 -3.61 -14.44 5.46
N GLY A 23 -3.09 -14.44 6.69
CA GLY A 23 -3.57 -15.29 7.78
C GLY A 23 -5.02 -14.98 8.16
N TRP A 24 -5.36 -13.70 8.30
CA TRP A 24 -6.73 -13.25 8.59
C TRP A 24 -7.70 -13.65 7.48
N LEU A 25 -7.35 -13.39 6.22
CA LEU A 25 -8.15 -13.78 5.05
C LEU A 25 -8.42 -15.30 5.04
N ARG A 26 -7.40 -16.12 5.32
CA ARG A 26 -7.52 -17.58 5.38
C ARG A 26 -8.43 -18.02 6.53
N SER A 27 -8.26 -17.45 7.73
CA SER A 27 -9.07 -17.80 8.91
C SER A 27 -10.57 -17.49 8.72
N HIS A 28 -10.92 -16.56 7.84
CA HIS A 28 -12.29 -16.18 7.52
C HIS A 28 -12.81 -16.79 6.20
N ASN A 29 -12.07 -17.73 5.59
CA ASN A 29 -12.40 -18.34 4.29
C ASN A 29 -12.62 -17.34 3.15
N ILE A 30 -12.01 -16.14 3.24
CA ILE A 30 -12.12 -15.09 2.23
C ILE A 30 -11.23 -15.45 1.05
N LYS A 31 -11.85 -15.69 -0.11
CA LYS A 31 -11.14 -15.97 -1.36
C LYS A 31 -10.78 -14.67 -2.06
N VAL A 32 -9.49 -14.47 -2.32
CA VAL A 32 -8.96 -13.34 -3.09
C VAL A 32 -8.51 -13.85 -4.45
N THR A 33 -9.00 -13.23 -5.51
CA THR A 33 -8.64 -13.54 -6.91
C THR A 33 -7.31 -12.91 -7.30
N TRP A 34 -6.71 -13.40 -8.39
CA TRP A 34 -5.37 -12.93 -8.83
C TRP A 34 -5.34 -11.44 -9.17
N TYR A 35 -6.42 -10.89 -9.74
CA TYR A 35 -6.49 -9.47 -10.11
C TYR A 35 -6.73 -8.57 -8.90
N GLU A 36 -7.47 -9.04 -7.88
CA GLU A 36 -7.59 -8.33 -6.60
C GLU A 36 -6.22 -8.22 -5.90
N TRP A 37 -5.41 -9.29 -5.95
CA TRP A 37 -4.01 -9.24 -5.51
C TRP A 37 -3.18 -8.24 -6.32
N LEU A 38 -3.27 -8.28 -7.66
CA LEU A 38 -2.51 -7.38 -8.52
C LEU A 38 -2.85 -5.91 -8.24
N ILE A 39 -4.14 -5.56 -8.20
CA ILE A 39 -4.62 -4.20 -7.91
C ILE A 39 -4.14 -3.76 -6.52
N GLY A 40 -4.27 -4.63 -5.51
CA GLY A 40 -3.83 -4.35 -4.15
C GLY A 40 -2.32 -4.10 -4.05
N ILE A 41 -1.50 -4.93 -4.70
CA ILE A 41 -0.04 -4.78 -4.72
C ILE A 41 0.37 -3.50 -5.45
N ILE A 42 -0.20 -3.22 -6.62
CA ILE A 42 0.09 -1.98 -7.37
C ILE A 42 -0.30 -0.75 -6.52
N GLY A 43 -1.47 -0.77 -5.91
CA GLY A 43 -1.92 0.30 -5.00
C GLY A 43 -0.96 0.49 -3.83
N LEU A 44 -0.50 -0.58 -3.20
CA LEU A 44 0.45 -0.51 -2.08
C LEU A 44 1.80 0.04 -2.53
N VAL A 45 2.35 -0.43 -3.65
CA VAL A 45 3.62 0.05 -4.19
C VAL A 45 3.54 1.53 -4.54
N LEU A 46 2.48 1.97 -5.22
CA LEU A 46 2.28 3.39 -5.53
C LEU A 46 2.17 4.24 -4.27
N LEU A 47 1.49 3.76 -3.24
CA LEU A 47 1.38 4.48 -1.97
C LEU A 47 2.76 4.66 -1.32
N LEU A 48 3.58 3.60 -1.30
CA LEU A 48 4.95 3.66 -0.77
C LEU A 48 5.81 4.63 -1.57
N VAL A 49 5.70 4.63 -2.91
CA VAL A 49 6.39 5.60 -3.78
C VAL A 49 5.94 7.03 -3.50
N ALA A 50 4.65 7.27 -3.32
CA ALA A 50 4.12 8.60 -3.01
C ALA A 50 4.67 9.13 -1.67
N VAL A 51 4.73 8.27 -0.65
CA VAL A 51 5.30 8.60 0.66
C VAL A 51 6.80 8.86 0.56
N GLN A 52 7.55 8.00 -0.15
CA GLN A 52 8.98 8.18 -0.36
C GLN A 52 9.28 9.49 -1.10
N HIS A 53 8.52 9.78 -2.16
CA HIS A 53 8.63 11.03 -2.91
C HIS A 53 8.39 12.25 -2.03
N TYR A 54 7.33 12.24 -1.20
CA TYR A 54 7.01 13.34 -0.28
C TYR A 54 8.18 13.65 0.66
N PHE A 55 8.75 12.64 1.31
CA PHE A 55 9.87 12.84 2.23
C PHE A 55 11.14 13.29 1.49
N GLY A 56 11.41 12.72 0.31
CA GLY A 56 12.55 13.15 -0.52
C GLY A 56 12.47 14.63 -0.91
N ALA A 57 11.35 15.06 -1.47
CA ALA A 57 11.14 16.45 -1.86
C ALA A 57 11.10 17.42 -0.66
N SER A 58 10.64 16.95 0.51
CA SER A 58 10.60 17.76 1.74
C SER A 58 11.99 18.03 2.32
N VAL A 59 12.91 17.06 2.24
CA VAL A 59 14.33 17.26 2.62
C VAL A 59 15.01 18.30 1.74
N GLU A 60 14.61 18.39 0.47
CA GLU A 60 15.11 19.39 -0.48
C GLU A 60 14.33 20.72 -0.44
N LEU A 61 13.45 20.91 0.56
CA LEU A 61 12.63 22.12 0.76
C LEU A 61 11.65 22.43 -0.39
N PHE A 62 11.36 21.47 -1.26
CA PHE A 62 10.39 21.58 -2.34
C PHE A 62 8.97 21.24 -1.87
N SER A 63 8.41 22.05 -0.98
CA SER A 63 7.11 21.81 -0.34
C SER A 63 5.97 21.59 -1.33
N PHE A 64 5.86 22.44 -2.37
CA PHE A 64 4.81 22.29 -3.38
C PHE A 64 4.94 20.96 -4.14
N ALA A 65 6.15 20.60 -4.57
CA ALA A 65 6.39 19.35 -5.28
C ALA A 65 6.14 18.13 -4.38
N ALA A 66 6.50 18.19 -3.09
CA ALA A 66 6.25 17.13 -2.13
C ALA A 66 4.75 16.81 -2.04
N TRP A 67 3.93 17.83 -1.77
CA TRP A 67 2.47 17.67 -1.68
C TRP A 67 1.84 17.27 -3.01
N MET A 68 2.29 17.85 -4.12
CA MET A 68 1.73 17.55 -5.44
C MET A 68 2.06 16.12 -5.90
N GLY A 69 3.30 15.67 -5.70
CA GLY A 69 3.70 14.29 -5.97
C GLY A 69 2.96 13.29 -5.08
N LEU A 70 2.77 13.62 -3.79
CA LEU A 70 1.96 12.81 -2.88
C LEU A 70 0.52 12.69 -3.37
N ALA A 71 -0.09 13.77 -3.85
CA ALA A 71 -1.46 13.75 -4.35
C ALA A 71 -1.57 12.98 -5.67
N ILE A 72 -0.73 13.29 -6.66
CA ILE A 72 -0.80 12.69 -8.00
C ILE A 72 -0.53 11.19 -7.97
N ILE A 73 0.38 10.73 -7.11
CA ILE A 73 0.71 9.29 -6.99
C ILE A 73 -0.17 8.61 -5.94
N GLY A 74 -0.37 9.27 -4.79
CA GLY A 74 -1.07 8.70 -3.64
C GLY A 74 -2.58 8.61 -3.80
N VAL A 75 -3.23 9.54 -4.49
CA VAL A 75 -4.69 9.46 -4.71
C VAL A 75 -5.04 8.24 -5.58
N PRO A 76 -4.41 8.00 -6.75
CA PRO A 76 -4.61 6.77 -7.50
C PRO A 76 -4.29 5.51 -6.69
N ALA A 77 -3.22 5.54 -5.87
CA ALA A 77 -2.86 4.43 -5.00
C ALA A 77 -3.99 4.06 -4.02
N LEU A 78 -4.55 5.07 -3.34
CA LEU A 78 -5.68 4.88 -2.41
C LEU A 78 -6.93 4.39 -3.14
N ILE A 79 -7.22 4.90 -4.34
CA ILE A 79 -8.34 4.43 -5.15
C ILE A 79 -8.18 2.93 -5.47
N LEU A 80 -7.00 2.49 -5.91
CA LEU A 80 -6.75 1.08 -6.20
C LEU A 80 -6.91 0.20 -4.96
N LEU A 81 -6.39 0.63 -3.81
CA LEU A 81 -6.54 -0.09 -2.55
C LEU A 81 -8.00 -0.20 -2.11
N VAL A 82 -8.77 0.88 -2.23
CA VAL A 82 -10.21 0.88 -1.93
C VAL A 82 -10.96 -0.03 -2.90
N VAL A 83 -10.64 0.00 -4.18
CA VAL A 83 -11.24 -0.89 -5.19
C VAL A 83 -10.95 -2.35 -4.89
N ALA A 84 -9.68 -2.71 -4.63
CA ALA A 84 -9.31 -4.07 -4.25
C ALA A 84 -10.06 -4.55 -3.00
N TRP A 85 -10.15 -3.71 -1.97
CA TRP A 85 -10.91 -4.03 -0.77
C TRP A 85 -12.41 -4.20 -1.07
N GLN A 86 -13.02 -3.27 -1.81
CA GLN A 86 -14.44 -3.36 -2.15
C GLN A 86 -14.78 -4.65 -2.93
N LEU A 87 -13.92 -5.07 -3.86
CA LEU A 87 -14.09 -6.32 -4.60
C LEU A 87 -14.06 -7.54 -3.68
N VAL A 88 -13.05 -7.63 -2.80
CA VAL A 88 -12.91 -8.72 -1.84
C VAL A 88 -14.08 -8.74 -0.84
N ALA A 89 -14.43 -7.59 -0.27
CA ALA A 89 -15.48 -7.47 0.74
C ALA A 89 -16.87 -7.79 0.19
N ARG A 90 -17.17 -7.38 -1.05
CA ARG A 90 -18.45 -7.71 -1.70
C ARG A 90 -18.54 -9.19 -2.01
N ARG A 91 -17.45 -9.81 -2.49
CA ARG A 91 -17.40 -11.26 -2.74
C ARG A 91 -17.60 -12.06 -1.47
N ALA A 92 -16.93 -11.67 -0.39
CA ALA A 92 -17.04 -12.34 0.91
C ALA A 92 -18.48 -12.34 1.47
N LYS A 93 -19.31 -11.37 1.09
CA LYS A 93 -20.75 -11.31 1.46
C LYS A 93 -21.66 -12.19 0.60
N GLN A 94 -21.19 -12.62 -0.58
CA GLN A 94 -21.97 -13.42 -1.53
C GLN A 94 -21.76 -14.92 -1.35
N THR A 95 -20.67 -15.31 -0.70
CA THR A 95 -20.36 -16.67 -0.25
C THR A 95 -20.89 -16.92 1.15
#